data_AF-A0A7Y5SKU6-F1
#
_entry.id   AF-A0A7Y5SKU6-F1
#
_cell.length_a   1.000
_cell.length_b   1.000
_cell.length_c   1.000
_cell.angle_alpha   90.00
_cell.angle_beta   90.00
_cell.angle_gamma   90.00
#
_symmetry.space_group_name_H-M   'P 1'
#
loop_
_entity.id
_entity.type
_entity.pdbx_description
1 polymer ?
#
loop_
_entity_poly.entity_id
_entity_poly.type
_entity_poly.pdbx_seq_one_letter_code
_entity_poly.pdbx_strand_id
1 'polypeptide(L)'
;MTVTSNEEFAKRMMLLAQPAERFKATATYDPDGDCIEFLVSPDPFYAERVDDLVTVYYSQATNEVIGSLVKGVRRFCKTIVQQMPGFKIEICDGRVSLAHIFRARLWSTSLEPQPLPTLAYRKLIAMAEQTEVEVDAGELCVA
;
A
#
# COMPACT_ATOMS: atom_id res chain seq x y z
N MET A 1 -44.27 24.75 13.19
CA MET A 1 -43.14 23.83 12.97
C MET A 1 -43.61 22.73 12.05
N THR A 2 -43.17 22.73 10.80
CA THR A 2 -43.50 21.66 9.84
C THR A 2 -42.66 20.45 10.18
N VAL A 3 -43.31 19.39 10.67
CA VAL A 3 -42.67 18.09 10.90
C VAL A 3 -42.35 17.52 9.53
N THR A 4 -41.07 17.53 9.16
CA THR A 4 -40.57 16.92 7.93
C THR A 4 -40.66 15.40 8.10
N SER A 5 -41.20 14.69 7.11
CA SER A 5 -41.21 13.22 7.17
C SER A 5 -39.79 12.69 6.97
N ASN A 6 -39.49 11.51 7.52
CA ASN A 6 -38.18 10.87 7.34
C ASN A 6 -37.83 10.67 5.85
N GLU A 7 -38.84 10.49 5.01
CA GLU A 7 -38.65 10.31 3.57
C GLU A 7 -38.24 11.62 2.87
N GLU A 8 -38.84 12.76 3.24
CA GLU A 8 -38.44 14.07 2.74
C GLU A 8 -37.03 14.46 3.21
N PHE A 9 -36.69 14.12 4.46
CA PHE A 9 -35.34 14.31 4.98
C PHE A 9 -34.31 13.48 4.21
N ALA A 10 -34.59 12.19 3.97
CA ALA A 10 -33.70 11.31 3.20
C ALA A 10 -33.48 11.82 1.76
N LYS A 11 -34.53 12.29 1.08
CA LYS A 11 -34.43 12.88 -0.28
C LYS A 11 -33.54 14.12 -0.28
N ARG A 12 -33.70 15.01 0.70
CA ARG A 12 -32.83 16.20 0.84
C ARG A 12 -31.38 15.82 1.12
N MET A 13 -31.14 14.80 1.93
CA MET A 13 -29.77 14.35 2.21
C MET A 13 -29.08 13.74 0.99
N MET A 14 -29.80 12.96 0.18
CA MET A 14 -29.25 12.39 -1.05
C MET A 14 -28.88 13.46 -2.08
N LEU A 15 -29.60 14.58 -2.13
CA LEU A 15 -29.28 15.71 -3.00
C LEU A 15 -28.00 16.46 -2.60
N LEU A 16 -27.56 16.33 -1.34
CA LEU A 16 -26.31 16.91 -0.83
C LEU A 16 -25.11 15.97 -1.01
N ALA A 17 -25.35 14.69 -1.30
CA ALA A 17 -24.29 13.73 -1.53
C ALA A 17 -23.66 14.01 -2.91
N GLN A 18 -22.41 14.47 -2.91
CA GLN A 18 -21.64 14.50 -4.13
C GLN A 18 -21.43 13.06 -4.62
N PRO A 19 -21.50 12.79 -5.94
CA PRO A 19 -21.09 11.50 -6.48
C PRO A 19 -19.68 11.19 -6.00
N ALA A 20 -19.47 10.01 -5.43
CA ALA A 20 -18.13 9.60 -5.02
C ALA A 20 -17.20 9.65 -6.24
N GLU A 21 -16.05 10.29 -6.09
CA GLU A 21 -15.02 10.24 -7.12
C GLU A 21 -14.63 8.78 -7.39
N ARG A 22 -14.22 8.49 -8.63
CA ARG A 22 -13.66 7.18 -8.95
C ARG A 22 -12.45 6.93 -8.05
N PHE A 23 -12.45 5.79 -7.36
CA PHE A 23 -11.32 5.37 -6.55
C PHE A 23 -10.04 5.41 -7.39
N LYS A 24 -8.97 5.93 -6.79
CA LYS A 24 -7.62 5.92 -7.34
C LYS A 24 -6.74 5.11 -6.42
N ALA A 25 -5.81 4.36 -6.99
CA ALA A 25 -4.81 3.67 -6.21
C ALA A 25 -4.03 4.70 -5.37
N THR A 26 -3.76 4.36 -4.11
CA THR A 26 -3.11 5.25 -3.15
C THR A 26 -2.09 4.46 -2.36
N ALA A 27 -0.99 5.14 -2.00
CA ALA A 27 -0.08 4.67 -0.97
C ALA A 27 0.21 5.82 -0.02
N THR A 28 0.11 5.53 1.28
CA THR A 28 0.29 6.54 2.33
C THR A 28 1.28 6.02 3.35
N TYR A 29 2.27 6.83 3.70
CA TYR A 29 3.16 6.55 4.82
C TYR A 29 2.61 7.15 6.11
N ASP A 30 2.49 6.31 7.14
CA ASP A 30 2.25 6.74 8.51
C ASP A 30 3.59 6.72 9.28
N PRO A 31 4.13 7.90 9.65
CA PRO A 31 5.39 7.98 10.37
C PRO A 31 5.31 7.45 11.81
N ASP A 32 4.14 7.52 12.46
CA ASP A 32 3.97 7.07 13.85
C ASP A 32 3.94 5.55 13.93
N GLY A 33 3.28 4.91 12.96
CA GLY A 33 3.23 3.46 12.80
C GLY A 33 4.45 2.84 12.11
N ASP A 34 5.34 3.66 11.53
CA ASP A 34 6.39 3.27 10.58
C ASP A 34 5.87 2.28 9.53
N CYS A 35 4.76 2.64 8.88
CA CYS A 35 4.10 1.77 7.92
C CYS A 35 3.64 2.47 6.66
N ILE A 36 3.65 1.74 5.54
CA ILE A 36 3.05 2.17 4.28
C ILE A 36 1.80 1.33 4.05
N GLU A 37 0.66 2.00 3.93
CA GLU A 37 -0.57 1.39 3.44
C GLU A 37 -0.72 1.66 1.95
N PHE A 38 -0.97 0.60 1.18
CA PHE A 38 -1.19 0.65 -0.26
C PHE A 38 -2.50 -0.02 -0.63
N LEU A 39 -3.33 0.67 -1.41
CA LEU A 39 -4.63 0.20 -1.86
C LEU A 39 -4.79 0.49 -3.36
N VAL A 40 -5.19 -0.51 -4.13
CA VAL A 40 -5.49 -0.38 -5.57
C VAL A 40 -6.97 -0.52 -5.90
N SER A 41 -7.78 -1.00 -4.95
CA SER A 41 -9.23 -1.14 -5.08
C SER A 41 -9.93 -0.77 -3.76
N PRO A 42 -11.17 -0.22 -3.79
CA PRO A 42 -11.97 0.03 -2.59
C PRO A 42 -12.71 -1.22 -2.08
N ASP A 43 -12.42 -2.40 -2.63
CA ASP A 43 -13.09 -3.65 -2.28
C ASP A 43 -12.96 -3.99 -0.76
N PRO A 44 -14.02 -4.55 -0.15
CA PRO A 44 -13.89 -5.22 1.14
C PRO A 44 -12.83 -6.32 1.06
N PHE A 45 -11.93 -6.37 2.04
CA PHE A 45 -10.80 -7.30 2.03
C PHE A 45 -10.63 -8.09 3.32
N TYR A 46 -9.84 -9.15 3.21
CA TYR A 46 -9.19 -9.79 4.35
C TYR A 46 -7.67 -9.68 4.19
N ALA A 47 -6.93 -9.78 5.29
CA ALA A 47 -5.50 -9.57 5.31
C ALA A 47 -4.74 -10.85 5.69
N GLU A 48 -3.65 -11.14 4.98
CA GLU A 48 -2.75 -12.25 5.29
C GLU A 48 -1.32 -11.75 5.43
N ARG A 49 -0.69 -12.04 6.57
CA ARG A 49 0.72 -11.69 6.80
C ARG A 49 1.61 -12.69 6.05
N VAL A 50 2.32 -12.22 5.03
CA VAL A 50 3.18 -13.08 4.20
C VAL A 50 4.58 -13.21 4.78
N ASP A 51 5.07 -12.17 5.45
CA ASP A 51 6.31 -12.19 6.21
C ASP A 51 6.33 -11.09 7.28
N ASP A 52 7.50 -10.83 7.86
CA ASP A 52 7.61 -9.83 8.91
C ASP A 52 7.41 -8.39 8.46
N LEU A 53 7.61 -8.13 7.16
CA LEU A 53 7.54 -6.81 6.56
C LEU A 53 6.14 -6.54 6.00
N VAL A 54 5.56 -7.50 5.28
CA VAL A 54 4.38 -7.31 4.43
C VAL A 54 3.19 -8.13 4.89
N THR A 55 2.05 -7.46 4.89
CA THR A 55 0.72 -8.06 4.99
C THR A 55 -0.04 -7.71 3.72
N VAL A 56 -0.62 -8.71 3.05
CA VAL A 56 -1.30 -8.56 1.76
C VAL A 56 -2.80 -8.46 1.99
N TYR A 57 -3.46 -7.56 1.26
CA TYR A 57 -4.91 -7.42 1.27
C TYR A 57 -5.51 -8.15 0.06
N TYR A 58 -6.49 -9.02 0.31
CA TYR A 58 -7.19 -9.78 -0.72
C TYR A 58 -8.67 -9.39 -0.75
N SER A 59 -9.19 -9.08 -1.95
CA SER A 59 -10.62 -8.85 -2.14
C SER A 59 -11.42 -10.06 -1.69
N GLN A 60 -12.44 -9.84 -0.86
CA GLN A 60 -13.34 -10.90 -0.43
C GLN A 60 -14.19 -11.46 -1.58
N ALA A 61 -14.42 -10.65 -2.62
CA ALA A 61 -15.24 -11.04 -3.76
C ALA A 61 -14.46 -11.87 -4.79
N THR A 62 -13.22 -11.46 -5.11
CA THR A 62 -12.44 -12.05 -6.20
C THR A 62 -11.24 -12.87 -5.74
N ASN A 63 -10.87 -12.76 -4.47
CA ASN A 63 -9.63 -13.33 -3.92
C ASN A 63 -8.35 -12.80 -4.60
N GLU A 64 -8.46 -11.67 -5.29
CA GLU A 64 -7.32 -10.99 -5.91
C GLU A 64 -6.63 -10.07 -4.92
N VAL A 65 -5.32 -9.83 -5.12
CA VAL A 65 -4.58 -8.86 -4.32
C VAL A 65 -5.11 -7.46 -4.64
N ILE A 66 -5.39 -6.67 -3.61
CA ILE A 66 -5.89 -5.29 -3.77
C ILE A 66 -5.07 -4.26 -3.01
N GLY A 67 -3.97 -4.69 -2.38
CA GLY A 67 -3.15 -3.80 -1.58
C GLY A 67 -2.24 -4.53 -0.61
N SER A 68 -1.59 -3.76 0.24
CA SER A 68 -0.72 -4.27 1.29
C SER A 68 -0.48 -3.25 2.39
N LEU A 69 -0.13 -3.76 3.56
CA LEU A 69 0.51 -3.02 4.63
C LEU A 69 1.97 -3.44 4.75
N VAL A 70 2.87 -2.47 4.66
CA VAL A 70 4.31 -2.65 4.87
C VAL A 70 4.67 -2.03 6.21
N LYS A 71 5.21 -2.78 7.17
CA LYS A 71 5.61 -2.26 8.50
C LYS A 71 7.12 -2.26 8.68
N GLY A 72 7.64 -1.34 9.48
CA GLY A 72 9.06 -1.27 9.80
C GLY A 72 9.90 -0.72 8.63
N VAL A 73 9.32 0.19 7.84
CA VAL A 73 9.89 0.65 6.57
C VAL A 73 11.22 1.37 6.79
N ARG A 74 11.34 2.24 7.81
CA ARG A 74 12.61 2.92 8.14
C ARG A 74 13.72 1.92 8.43
N ARG A 75 13.44 0.93 9.29
CA ARG A 75 14.43 -0.10 9.64
C ARG A 75 14.83 -0.93 8.43
N PHE A 76 13.86 -1.29 7.59
CA PHE A 76 14.10 -2.03 6.36
C PHE A 76 14.99 -1.23 5.39
N CYS A 77 14.62 0.02 5.06
CA CYS A 77 15.40 0.88 4.17
C CYS A 77 16.83 1.08 4.67
N LYS A 78 17.02 1.35 5.98
CA LYS A 78 18.35 1.46 6.58
C LYS A 78 19.18 0.19 6.40
N THR A 79 18.57 -0.98 6.60
CA THR A 79 19.23 -2.28 6.46
C THR A 79 19.64 -2.53 5.01
N ILE A 80 18.75 -2.24 4.06
CA ILE A 80 19.02 -2.40 2.63
C ILE A 80 20.14 -1.47 2.16
N VAL A 81 20.14 -0.20 2.57
CA VAL A 81 21.22 0.75 2.22
C VAL A 81 22.59 0.28 2.75
N GLN A 82 22.63 -0.32 3.94
CA GLN A 82 23.86 -0.86 4.52
C GLN A 82 24.34 -2.13 3.80
N GLN A 83 23.42 -3.03 3.43
CA GLN A 83 23.75 -4.30 2.77
C GLN A 83 24.02 -4.14 1.27
N MET A 84 23.35 -3.18 0.63
CA MET A 84 23.35 -2.95 -0.81
C MET A 84 23.42 -1.45 -1.11
N PRO A 85 24.61 -0.81 -0.99
CA PRO A 85 24.77 0.63 -1.19
C PRO A 85 24.32 1.15 -2.56
N GLY A 86 24.31 0.29 -3.58
CA GLY A 86 23.81 0.61 -4.93
C GLY A 86 22.29 0.77 -5.03
N PHE A 87 21.53 0.33 -4.03
CA PHE A 87 20.07 0.45 -3.99
C PHE A 87 19.59 1.90 -3.79
N LYS A 88 20.49 2.80 -3.36
CA LYS A 88 20.20 4.23 -3.18
C LYS A 88 19.79 4.96 -4.47
N ILE A 89 20.09 4.38 -5.64
CA ILE A 89 19.92 5.03 -6.95
C ILE A 89 18.44 5.11 -7.39
N GLU A 90 17.51 4.41 -6.75
CA GLU A 90 16.08 4.40 -7.13
C GLU A 90 15.15 5.23 -6.20
N ILE A 91 15.70 5.96 -5.22
CA ILE A 91 14.95 6.87 -4.34
C ILE A 91 15.18 8.30 -4.81
N CYS A 92 14.36 8.78 -5.75
CA CYS A 92 14.42 10.15 -6.26
C CYS A 92 13.57 11.09 -5.39
N ASP A 93 14.14 12.23 -4.98
CA ASP A 93 13.43 13.34 -4.33
C ASP A 93 12.62 13.00 -3.06
N GLY A 94 13.11 12.07 -2.23
CA GLY A 94 12.43 11.68 -0.97
C GLY A 94 11.15 10.89 -1.18
N ARG A 95 10.88 10.46 -2.42
CA ARG A 95 9.79 9.55 -2.76
C ARG A 95 10.33 8.16 -3.08
N VAL A 96 9.61 7.16 -2.60
CA VAL A 96 9.97 5.77 -2.84
C VAL A 96 8.83 5.12 -3.62
N SER A 97 9.15 4.57 -4.79
CA SER A 97 8.22 3.70 -5.50
C SER A 97 8.04 2.41 -4.69
N LEU A 98 6.79 2.06 -4.44
CA LEU A 98 6.46 0.87 -3.66
C LEU A 98 6.97 -0.42 -4.33
N ALA A 99 7.02 -0.44 -5.66
CA ALA A 99 7.60 -1.54 -6.42
C ALA A 99 9.06 -1.80 -6.03
N HIS A 100 9.84 -0.74 -5.76
CA HIS A 100 11.24 -0.86 -5.34
C HIS A 100 11.35 -1.49 -3.95
N ILE A 101 10.47 -1.14 -3.00
CA ILE A 101 10.44 -1.75 -1.66
C ILE A 101 10.21 -3.26 -1.76
N PHE A 102 9.22 -3.67 -2.56
CA PHE A 102 8.91 -5.08 -2.76
C PHE A 102 10.05 -5.84 -3.44
N ARG A 103 10.68 -5.26 -4.47
CA ARG A 103 11.86 -5.83 -5.13
C ARG A 103 13.05 -6.00 -4.18
N ALA A 104 13.36 -4.97 -3.40
CA ALA A 104 14.43 -5.04 -2.39
C ALA A 104 14.20 -6.18 -1.41
N ARG A 105 12.96 -6.33 -0.92
CA ARG A 105 12.66 -7.37 0.05
C ARG A 105 12.82 -8.76 -0.57
N LEU A 106 12.31 -8.93 -1.79
CA LEU A 106 12.46 -10.17 -2.55
C LEU A 106 13.94 -10.54 -2.77
N TRP A 107 14.79 -9.57 -3.10
CA TRP A 107 16.22 -9.80 -3.34
C TRP A 107 17.07 -9.95 -2.06
N SER A 108 16.65 -9.32 -0.95
CA SER A 108 17.34 -9.42 0.33
C SER A 108 17.13 -10.76 1.05
N THR A 109 16.13 -11.53 0.64
CA THR A 109 15.81 -12.82 1.28
C THR A 109 16.74 -13.91 0.73
N SER A 110 17.72 -14.32 1.53
CA SER A 110 18.79 -15.27 1.15
C SER A 110 18.40 -16.76 1.28
N LEU A 111 17.13 -17.08 1.52
CA LEU A 111 16.70 -18.43 1.90
C LEU A 111 15.62 -18.90 0.96
N GLU A 112 15.71 -20.17 0.59
CA GLU A 112 15.00 -20.86 -0.50
C GLU A 112 13.61 -20.28 -0.83
N PRO A 113 13.29 -20.09 -2.12
CA PRO A 113 12.05 -19.45 -2.54
C PRO A 113 10.85 -20.24 -2.03
N GLN A 114 10.25 -19.78 -0.94
CA GLN A 114 8.93 -20.23 -0.57
C GLN A 114 7.97 -19.75 -1.67
N PRO A 115 7.17 -20.65 -2.28
CA PRO A 115 6.41 -20.32 -3.48
C PRO A 115 5.37 -19.23 -3.24
N LEU A 116 4.74 -19.23 -2.05
CA LEU A 116 3.63 -18.34 -1.72
C LEU A 116 4.07 -16.88 -1.46
N PRO A 117 5.06 -16.59 -0.59
CA PRO A 117 5.57 -15.22 -0.43
C PRO A 117 6.11 -14.65 -1.75
N THR A 118 6.87 -15.45 -2.50
CA THR A 118 7.44 -15.02 -3.80
C THR A 118 6.34 -14.61 -4.79
N LEU A 119 5.26 -15.37 -4.87
CA LEU A 119 4.13 -15.06 -5.75
C LEU A 119 3.39 -13.79 -5.30
N ALA A 120 3.19 -13.61 -4.00
CA ALA A 120 2.56 -12.42 -3.44
C ALA A 120 3.37 -11.14 -3.75
N TYR A 121 4.69 -11.16 -3.53
CA TYR A 121 5.57 -10.04 -3.87
C TYR A 121 5.54 -9.73 -5.37
N ARG A 122 5.54 -10.74 -6.25
CA ARG A 122 5.44 -10.52 -7.70
C ARG A 122 4.12 -9.84 -8.11
N LYS A 123 2.99 -10.24 -7.49
CA LYS A 123 1.69 -9.59 -7.75
C LYS A 123 1.70 -8.13 -7.28
N LEU A 124 2.22 -7.87 -6.09
CA LEU A 124 2.33 -6.52 -5.54
C LEU A 124 3.25 -5.61 -6.38
N ILE A 125 4.38 -6.13 -6.86
CA ILE A 125 5.27 -5.41 -7.78
C ILE A 125 4.53 -5.01 -9.05
N ALA A 126 3.85 -5.95 -9.70
CA ALA A 126 3.09 -5.68 -10.92
C ALA A 126 1.99 -4.62 -10.70
N MET A 127 1.30 -4.67 -9.56
CA MET A 127 0.28 -3.67 -9.21
C MET A 127 0.87 -2.29 -8.94
N ALA A 128 1.96 -2.21 -8.19
CA ALA A 128 2.64 -0.95 -7.91
C ALA A 128 3.19 -0.30 -9.19
N GLU A 129 3.71 -1.10 -10.12
CA GLU A 129 4.17 -0.62 -11.44
C GLU A 129 3.02 -0.12 -12.32
N GLN A 130 1.90 -0.85 -12.38
CA GLN A 130 0.74 -0.48 -13.19
C GLN A 130 0.02 0.79 -12.68
N THR A 131 0.13 1.06 -11.38
CA THR A 131 -0.56 2.17 -10.73
C THR A 131 0.32 3.40 -10.56
N GLU A 132 1.63 3.28 -10.81
CA GLU A 132 2.62 4.36 -10.69
C GLU A 132 2.55 5.10 -9.35
N VAL A 133 2.18 4.38 -8.28
CA VAL A 133 1.98 4.99 -6.96
C VAL A 133 3.32 5.22 -6.27
N GLU A 134 3.56 6.48 -5.94
CA GLU A 134 4.69 6.93 -5.14
C GLU A 134 4.26 7.23 -3.71
N VAL A 135 5.14 6.96 -2.76
CA VAL A 135 4.95 7.33 -1.36
C VAL A 135 5.86 8.51 -1.06
N ASP A 136 5.30 9.61 -0.53
CA ASP A 136 6.09 10.66 0.10
C ASP A 136 6.71 10.08 1.38
N ALA A 137 8.00 9.78 1.29
CA ALA A 137 8.72 9.04 2.30
C ALA A 137 9.43 9.99 3.27
N GLY A 138 9.42 11.32 3.04
CA GLY A 138 10.06 12.30 3.90
C GLY A 138 11.44 11.86 4.43
N GLU A 139 11.56 11.71 5.75
CA GLU A 139 12.79 11.33 6.46
C GLU A 139 13.22 9.86 6.35
N LEU A 140 12.49 8.99 5.62
CA LEU A 140 12.84 7.57 5.45
C LEU A 140 14.26 7.35 4.90
N CYS A 141 14.87 8.41 4.32
CA CYS A 141 16.18 8.38 3.68
C CYS A 141 17.15 9.47 4.14
N VAL A 142 16.99 10.06 5.33
CA VAL A 142 18.09 10.85 5.91
C VAL A 142 19.07 9.87 6.53
N ALA A 143 20.19 9.66 5.83
CA ALA A 143 21.36 8.94 6.35
C ALA A 143 22.02 9.72 7.50
#